data_AF-A0A0A9XGT6-F1
#
_entry.id   AF-A0A0A9XGT6-F1
#
_cell.length_a   1.000
_cell.length_b   1.000
_cell.length_c   1.000
_cell.angle_alpha   90.00
_cell.angle_beta   90.00
_cell.angle_gamma   90.00
#
_symmetry.space_group_name_H-M   'P 1'
#
loop_
_entity.id
_entity.type
_entity.pdbx_description
1 polymer ?
#
loop_
_entity_poly.entity_id
_entity_poly.type
_entity_poly.pdbx_seq_one_letter_code
_entity_poly.pdbx_strand_id
1 'polypeptide(L)'
;MMLVCGTQADELNKNELVVLYVSNICRTKHDVESDDDSEDSYIGDDGGSDADSTHEDDNDDGVDQKNVNDGEPIIHHRTISHYGTANRVRCCPFIANKAATAMSNANSSGVGSNSNA
;
A
#
# COMPACT_ATOMS: atom_id res chain seq x y z
N MET A 1 -8.47 1.05 -0.60
CA MET A 1 -7.59 0.61 -1.70
C MET A 1 -7.07 -0.80 -1.42
N MET A 2 -6.90 -1.65 -2.45
CA MET A 2 -6.34 -3.00 -2.30
C MET A 2 -5.02 -3.10 -3.07
N LEU A 3 -3.98 -3.64 -2.44
CA LEU A 3 -2.70 -3.97 -3.06
C LEU A 3 -2.39 -5.44 -2.87
N VAL A 4 -1.72 -6.03 -3.86
CA VAL A 4 -1.19 -7.39 -3.76
C VAL A 4 0.26 -7.37 -4.20
N CYS A 5 1.16 -7.79 -3.32
CA CYS A 5 2.58 -7.96 -3.63
C CYS A 5 3.02 -9.39 -3.33
N GLY A 6 4.21 -9.73 -3.82
CA GLY A 6 4.82 -11.03 -3.60
C GLY A 6 6.28 -10.87 -3.22
N THR A 7 6.84 -11.83 -2.50
CA THR A 7 8.23 -11.82 -2.07
C THR A 7 9.13 -12.65 -3.00
N GLN A 8 10.43 -12.39 -2.88
CA GLN A 8 11.51 -13.18 -3.49
C GLN A 8 12.52 -13.53 -2.39
N ALA A 9 12.32 -14.68 -1.77
CA ALA A 9 13.18 -15.25 -0.74
C ALA A 9 14.18 -16.26 -1.33
N ASP A 10 15.27 -16.51 -0.62
CA ASP A 10 16.32 -17.47 -1.02
C ASP A 10 15.80 -18.90 -1.15
N GLU A 11 14.85 -19.28 -0.29
CA GLU A 11 14.21 -20.61 -0.32
C GLU A 11 12.83 -20.54 -0.99
N LEU A 12 12.56 -21.50 -1.88
CA LEU A 12 11.32 -21.51 -2.68
C LEU A 12 10.04 -21.55 -1.83
N ASN A 13 10.08 -22.20 -0.67
CA ASN A 13 8.93 -22.35 0.24
C ASN A 13 8.77 -21.19 1.25
N LYS A 14 9.69 -20.21 1.25
CA LYS A 14 9.62 -19.01 2.11
C LYS A 14 9.04 -17.79 1.38
N ASN A 15 8.57 -17.97 0.14
CA ASN A 15 7.90 -16.90 -0.59
C ASN A 15 6.44 -16.78 -0.12
N GLU A 16 5.92 -15.57 -0.19
CA GLU A 16 4.60 -15.21 0.30
C GLU A 16 3.96 -14.19 -0.63
N LEU A 17 2.64 -14.26 -0.75
CA LEU A 17 1.81 -13.19 -1.28
C LEU A 17 1.24 -12.40 -0.11
N VAL A 18 1.40 -11.09 -0.16
CA VAL A 18 0.88 -10.17 0.84
C VAL A 18 -0.23 -9.35 0.20
N VAL A 19 -1.43 -9.49 0.75
CA VAL A 19 -2.62 -8.72 0.38
C VAL A 19 -2.76 -7.60 1.40
N LEU A 20 -2.74 -6.35 0.95
CA LEU A 20 -2.90 -5.17 1.79
C LEU A 20 -4.22 -4.47 1.43
N TYR A 21 -5.07 -4.28 2.43
CA TYR A 21 -6.17 -3.35 2.37
C TYR A 21 -5.73 -2.07 3.09
N VAL A 22 -5.62 -0.99 2.32
CA VAL A 22 -5.23 0.32 2.82
C VAL A 22 -6.44 1.24 2.79
N SER A 23 -6.80 1.78 3.95
CA SER A 23 -7.87 2.76 4.16
C SER A 23 -7.30 4.04 4.77
N ASN A 24 -8.12 5.09 4.85
CA ASN A 24 -7.72 6.38 5.42
C ASN A 24 -6.50 7.00 4.71
N ILE A 25 -6.40 6.85 3.39
CA ILE A 25 -5.35 7.50 2.61
C ILE A 25 -5.77 8.97 2.45
N CYS A 26 -4.88 9.90 2.81
CA CYS A 26 -5.11 11.33 2.60
C CYS A 26 -5.54 11.61 1.16
N ARG A 27 -6.43 12.60 1.00
CA ARG A 27 -6.82 13.08 -0.32
C ARG A 27 -5.58 13.49 -1.10
N THR A 28 -5.47 13.01 -2.33
CA THR A 28 -4.45 13.50 -3.25
C THR A 28 -5.01 14.72 -3.98
N LYS A 29 -4.15 15.54 -4.59
CA LYS A 29 -4.49 16.74 -5.41
C LYS A 29 -5.53 16.55 -6.54
N HIS A 30 -6.10 15.36 -6.68
CA HIS A 30 -7.09 14.98 -7.69
C HIS A 30 -8.44 14.54 -7.09
N ASP A 31 -8.64 14.58 -5.77
CA ASP A 31 -9.94 14.30 -5.11
C ASP A 31 -10.93 15.49 -5.22
N VAL A 32 -10.94 16.17 -6.37
CA VAL A 32 -11.79 17.32 -6.68
C VAL A 32 -13.15 16.88 -7.23
N GLU A 33 -13.96 16.22 -6.40
CA GLU A 33 -15.43 16.18 -6.62
C GLU A 33 -16.19 17.10 -5.67
N SER A 34 -15.49 18.01 -4.99
CA SER A 34 -16.08 19.22 -4.39
C SER A 34 -14.99 20.28 -4.33
N ASP A 35 -14.85 21.06 -5.40
CA ASP A 35 -14.25 22.40 -5.31
C ASP A 35 -15.19 23.22 -4.43
N ASP A 36 -14.82 23.34 -3.15
CA ASP A 36 -15.15 24.50 -2.36
C ASP A 36 -13.85 25.29 -2.24
N ASP A 37 -13.84 26.49 -2.83
CA ASP A 37 -12.73 27.43 -2.92
C ASP A 37 -12.30 27.91 -1.52
N SER A 38 -11.67 27.05 -0.73
CA SER A 38 -10.99 27.44 0.50
C SER A 38 -9.50 27.34 0.29
N GLU A 39 -8.94 28.46 -0.15
CA GLU A 39 -7.51 28.72 -0.11
C GLU A 39 -7.04 28.69 1.35
N ASP A 40 -6.54 27.54 1.81
CA ASP A 40 -5.42 27.38 2.76
C ASP A 40 -5.40 25.96 3.35
N SER A 41 -4.56 25.09 2.80
CA SER A 41 -3.98 23.97 3.56
C SER A 41 -2.87 23.33 2.73
N TYR A 42 -1.73 24.01 2.74
CA TYR A 42 -0.46 23.49 2.26
C TYR A 42 -0.10 22.19 2.99
N ILE A 43 -0.14 21.05 2.29
CA ILE A 43 0.33 19.76 2.79
C ILE A 43 1.84 19.67 2.60
N GLY A 44 2.58 20.10 3.63
CA GLY A 44 3.99 19.79 3.84
C GLY A 44 4.92 21.00 3.87
N ASP A 45 4.96 21.73 4.99
CA ASP A 45 6.09 22.62 5.29
C ASP A 45 7.13 21.90 6.14
N ASP A 46 8.30 21.70 5.56
CA ASP A 46 9.54 21.35 6.26
C ASP A 46 10.49 22.55 6.06
N GLY A 47 10.44 23.51 6.99
CA GLY A 47 11.15 24.77 6.82
C GLY A 47 11.08 25.68 8.04
N GLY A 48 11.90 25.38 9.05
CA GLY A 48 11.95 26.13 10.31
C GLY A 48 12.09 27.65 10.14
N SER A 49 11.33 28.39 10.95
CA SER A 49 11.69 29.73 11.38
C SER A 49 11.13 30.00 12.78
N ASP A 50 12.03 30.12 13.75
CA ASP A 50 11.79 30.74 15.03
C ASP A 50 11.33 32.19 14.83
N ALA A 51 10.19 32.58 15.42
CA ALA A 51 10.03 33.77 16.27
C ALA A 51 8.55 34.25 16.32
N ASP A 52 7.96 34.08 17.50
CA ASP A 52 7.20 35.10 18.25
C ASP A 52 6.22 36.00 17.47
N SER A 53 4.93 35.66 17.51
CA SER A 53 3.92 36.66 17.90
C SER A 53 2.60 36.00 18.30
N THR A 54 2.15 36.41 19.49
CA THR A 54 0.90 36.08 20.17
C THR A 54 -0.35 36.44 19.38
N HIS A 55 -1.27 35.49 19.19
CA HIS A 55 -2.70 35.80 19.15
C HIS A 55 -3.51 34.61 19.64
N GLU A 56 -4.03 34.72 20.86
CA GLU A 56 -5.15 33.93 21.35
C GLU A 56 -6.41 34.43 20.63
N ASP A 57 -7.17 33.54 19.99
CA ASP A 57 -8.63 33.64 19.98
C ASP A 57 -9.25 32.24 19.95
N ASP A 58 -9.91 31.94 21.05
CA ASP A 58 -10.71 30.77 21.35
C ASP A 58 -12.01 30.87 20.53
N ASN A 59 -12.25 29.96 19.60
CA ASN A 59 -13.60 29.59 19.17
C ASN A 59 -13.66 28.10 18.81
N ASP A 60 -13.85 27.32 19.87
CA ASP A 60 -14.36 25.96 19.88
C ASP A 60 -15.79 25.93 19.32
N ASP A 61 -15.92 25.64 18.02
CA ASP A 61 -17.18 25.29 17.37
C ASP A 61 -17.12 23.83 16.83
N GLY A 62 -17.16 22.87 17.76
CA GLY A 62 -18.30 21.95 17.81
C GLY A 62 -18.60 21.05 16.60
N VAL A 63 -17.60 20.44 15.96
CA VAL A 63 -17.82 19.18 15.22
C VAL A 63 -16.71 18.19 15.55
N ASP A 64 -16.91 17.45 16.64
CA ASP A 64 -16.18 16.23 17.01
C ASP A 64 -16.49 15.13 15.98
N GLN A 65 -16.14 15.37 14.71
CA GLN A 65 -15.80 14.29 13.81
C GLN A 65 -14.51 13.72 14.37
N LYS A 66 -14.62 12.70 15.23
CA LYS A 66 -13.50 11.83 15.59
C LYS A 66 -12.71 11.53 14.32
N ASN A 67 -11.61 12.25 14.12
CA ASN A 67 -10.70 12.01 13.03
C ASN A 67 -10.21 10.59 13.26
N VAL A 68 -10.72 9.65 12.47
CA VAL A 68 -10.31 8.26 12.52
C VAL A 68 -8.83 8.27 12.13
N ASN A 69 -7.96 8.17 13.13
CA ASN A 69 -6.51 8.05 12.99
C ASN A 69 -5.80 9.27 12.37
N ASP A 70 -6.16 10.51 12.72
CA ASP A 70 -5.41 11.75 12.37
C ASP A 70 -4.99 11.90 10.88
N GLY A 71 -5.73 11.27 9.96
CA GLY A 71 -5.36 11.19 8.54
C GLY A 71 -4.24 10.21 8.19
N GLU A 72 -3.67 9.49 9.16
CA GLU A 72 -2.69 8.44 8.91
C GLU A 72 -3.32 7.21 8.24
N PRO A 73 -2.66 6.60 7.23
CA PRO A 73 -3.19 5.46 6.51
C PRO A 73 -3.27 4.22 7.41
N ILE A 74 -4.43 3.57 7.40
CA ILE A 74 -4.69 2.33 8.12
C ILE A 74 -4.44 1.14 7.19
N ILE A 75 -3.58 0.21 7.60
CA ILE A 75 -3.18 -0.96 6.80
C ILE A 75 -3.65 -2.25 7.47
N HIS A 76 -4.50 -3.01 6.78
CA HIS A 76 -4.81 -4.39 7.11
C HIS A 76 -4.06 -5.30 6.13
N HIS A 77 -3.34 -6.30 6.64
CA HIS A 77 -2.59 -7.23 5.80
C HIS A 77 -3.01 -8.67 6.01
N ARG A 78 -2.90 -9.47 4.96
CA ARG A 78 -3.01 -10.93 5.00
C ARG A 78 -1.89 -11.55 4.18
N THR A 79 -1.28 -12.57 4.74
CA THR A 79 -0.21 -13.32 4.07
C THR A 79 -0.71 -14.69 3.61
N ILE A 80 -0.25 -15.12 2.43
CA ILE A 80 -0.56 -16.42 1.84
C ILE A 80 0.78 -17.03 1.40
N SER A 81 1.12 -18.21 1.92
CA SER A 81 2.33 -18.94 1.50
C SER A 81 2.29 -19.22 -0.01
N HIS A 82 3.41 -19.01 -0.68
CA HIS A 82 3.55 -19.13 -2.12
C HIS A 82 4.83 -19.91 -2.44
N TYR A 83 4.73 -20.91 -3.31
CA TYR A 83 5.90 -21.68 -3.71
C TYR A 83 6.57 -21.05 -4.93
N GLY A 84 7.88 -20.82 -4.84
CA GLY A 84 8.64 -20.11 -5.86
C GLY A 84 8.39 -18.59 -5.84
N THR A 85 9.15 -17.89 -6.67
CA THR A 85 9.19 -16.42 -6.67
C THR A 85 7.93 -15.82 -7.30
N ALA A 86 7.37 -14.79 -6.67
CA ALA A 86 6.16 -14.13 -7.15
C ALA A 86 6.49 -12.90 -8.02
N ASN A 87 7.01 -13.12 -9.23
CA ASN A 87 7.58 -12.07 -10.08
C ASN A 87 6.53 -11.14 -10.72
N ARG A 88 5.33 -11.66 -10.98
CA ARG A 88 4.22 -10.88 -11.57
C ARG A 88 2.94 -11.25 -10.87
N VAL A 89 2.26 -10.25 -10.33
CA VAL A 89 0.92 -10.39 -9.75
C VAL A 89 -0.04 -9.55 -10.59
N ARG A 90 -1.15 -10.15 -11.01
CA ARG A 90 -2.20 -9.48 -11.79
C ARG A 90 -3.56 -9.77 -11.17
N CYS A 91 -4.35 -8.73 -10.97
CA CYS A 91 -5.72 -8.86 -10.50
C CYS A 91 -6.68 -8.97 -11.69
N CYS A 92 -7.76 -9.73 -11.51
CA CYS A 92 -8.85 -9.78 -12.49
C CYS A 92 -9.66 -8.48 -12.40
N PRO A 93 -9.84 -7.71 -13.49
CA PRO A 93 -10.56 -6.45 -13.44
C PRO A 93 -12.06 -6.62 -13.16
N PHE A 94 -12.65 -7.76 -13.56
CA PHE A 94 -14.09 -8.02 -13.41
C PHE A 94 -14.45 -8.76 -12.13
N ILE A 95 -13.47 -9.38 -11.45
CA ILE A 95 -13.71 -10.20 -10.25
C ILE A 95 -12.70 -9.78 -9.18
N ALA A 96 -13.16 -8.95 -8.24
CA ALA A 96 -12.34 -8.30 -7.21
C ALA A 96 -11.51 -9.25 -6.34
N ASN A 97 -11.91 -10.52 -6.22
CA ASN A 97 -11.27 -11.52 -5.34
C ASN A 97 -10.42 -12.54 -6.09
N LYS A 98 -10.04 -12.27 -7.34
CA LYS A 98 -9.17 -13.14 -8.14
C LYS A 98 -7.88 -12.42 -8.51
N ALA A 99 -6.76 -13.02 -8.14
CA ALA A 99 -5.43 -12.65 -8.60
C ALA A 99 -4.73 -13.86 -9.19
N ALA A 100 -3.86 -13.62 -10.18
CA ALA A 100 -3.00 -14.61 -10.80
C ALA A 100 -1.55 -14.21 -10.59
N THR A 101 -0.69 -15.19 -10.33
CA THR A 101 0.74 -14.99 -10.12
C THR A 101 1.55 -15.77 -11.15
N ALA A 102 2.60 -15.16 -11.69
CA ALA A 102 3.58 -15.86 -12.50
C ALA A 102 4.75 -16.29 -11.61
N MET A 103 5.01 -17.59 -11.59
CA MET A 103 6.06 -18.20 -10.77
C MET A 103 7.29 -18.46 -11.63
N SER A 104 8.48 -18.22 -11.10
CA SER A 104 9.70 -18.77 -11.70
C SER A 104 10.34 -19.77 -10.74
N ASN A 105 10.52 -21.00 -11.22
CA ASN A 105 11.31 -22.02 -10.54
C ASN A 105 12.71 -21.97 -11.14
N ALA A 106 13.71 -21.67 -10.32
CA ALA A 106 15.12 -21.73 -10.73
C ALA A 106 15.63 -23.16 -10.98
N ASN A 107 14.75 -24.18 -10.95
CA ASN A 107 15.11 -25.60 -10.99
C ASN A 107 14.70 -26.29 -12.31
N SER A 108 14.93 -25.63 -13.46
CA SER A 108 14.77 -26.24 -14.79
C SER A 108 16.08 -26.39 -15.57
N SER A 109 17.23 -26.36 -14.91
CA SER A 109 18.44 -26.97 -15.46
C SER A 109 18.34 -28.50 -15.33
N GLY A 110 17.56 -29.11 -16.21
CA GLY A 110 17.58 -30.55 -16.44
C GLY A 110 18.97 -30.95 -16.96
N VAL A 111 19.89 -31.24 -16.06
CA VAL A 111 21.05 -32.07 -16.38
C VAL A 111 20.49 -33.47 -16.54
N GLY A 112 20.26 -33.86 -17.80
CA GLY A 112 19.90 -35.22 -18.16
C GLY A 112 21.00 -36.15 -17.67
N SER A 113 20.72 -36.89 -16.60
CA SER A 113 21.49 -38.08 -16.23
C SER A 113 21.32 -39.08 -17.36
N ASN A 114 22.26 -39.07 -18.32
CA ASN A 114 22.39 -40.14 -19.31
C ASN A 114 22.84 -41.40 -18.56
N SER A 115 21.88 -42.19 -18.09
CA SER A 115 22.11 -43.60 -17.81
C SER A 115 22.17 -44.31 -19.17
N ASN A 116 23.36 -44.66 -19.61
CA ASN A 116 23.54 -45.65 -20.66
C ASN A 116 24.65 -46.61 -20.25
N ALA A 117 24.21 -47.85 -20.00
CA ALA A 117 24.95 -49.11 -19.94
C ALA A 117 26.16 -49.21 -19.00
#